data_AF-A0A377V3Z1-F1
#
_entry.id   AF-A0A377V3Z1-F1
#
_cell.length_a   1.000
_cell.length_b   1.000
_cell.length_c   1.000
_cell.angle_alpha   90.00
_cell.angle_beta   90.00
_cell.angle_gamma   90.00
#
_symmetry.space_group_name_H-M   'P 1'
#
loop_
_entity.id
_entity.type
_entity.pdbx_description
1 polymer ?
#
loop_
_entity_poly.entity_id
_entity_poly.type
_entity_poly.pdbx_seq_one_letter_code
_entity_poly.pdbx_strand_id
1 'polypeptide(L)'
;MKLRHLEIFYAVMTCGSLSRAAEALNISQPAASKALKSAEMKLGFTLFQRVRGKLLPTSEAITLFEKAQSIYQDLDNLRLLADNLARDPRAKITLGCPAKPGG
;
A
#
# COMPACT_ATOMS: atom_id res chain seq x y z
N MET A 1 -5.46 -8.64 10.22
CA MET A 1 -4.85 -7.35 9.82
C MET A 1 -5.95 -6.30 9.63
N LYS A 2 -5.72 -5.00 9.82
CA LYS A 2 -6.72 -3.92 9.58
C LYS A 2 -6.25 -3.03 8.41
N LEU A 3 -7.15 -2.29 7.76
CA LEU A 3 -6.79 -1.39 6.65
C LEU A 3 -5.68 -0.41 7.03
N ARG A 4 -5.80 0.24 8.20
CA ARG A 4 -4.76 1.13 8.74
C ARG A 4 -3.37 0.48 8.90
N HIS A 5 -3.31 -0.83 9.14
CA HIS A 5 -2.05 -1.56 9.23
C HIS A 5 -1.43 -1.77 7.85
N LEU A 6 -2.27 -1.96 6.83
CA LEU A 6 -1.83 -2.06 5.45
C LEU A 6 -1.35 -0.71 4.93
N GLU A 7 -2.05 0.38 5.25
CA GLU A 7 -1.65 1.76 4.91
C GLU A 7 -0.29 2.13 5.50
N ILE A 8 -0.06 1.89 6.80
CA ILE A 8 1.25 2.18 7.40
C ILE A 8 2.35 1.34 6.79
N PHE A 9 2.11 0.05 6.57
CA PHE A 9 3.07 -0.82 5.92
C PHE A 9 3.42 -0.33 4.51
N TYR A 10 2.41 -0.01 3.69
CA TYR A 10 2.57 0.50 2.34
C TYR A 10 3.31 1.84 2.31
N ALA A 11 2.98 2.77 3.22
CA ALA A 11 3.66 4.04 3.36
C ALA A 11 5.15 3.87 3.75
N VAL A 12 5.47 2.94 4.64
CA VAL A 12 6.87 2.68 5.02
C VAL A 12 7.64 2.02 3.88
N MET A 13 7.03 1.09 3.13
CA MET A 13 7.63 0.48 1.94
C MET A 13 7.94 1.51 0.84
N THR A 14 7.04 2.47 0.62
CA THR A 14 7.19 3.51 -0.42
C THR A 14 8.14 4.63 0.00
N CYS A 15 8.08 5.08 1.25
CA CYS A 15 8.92 6.17 1.74
C CYS A 15 10.34 5.73 2.18
N GLY A 16 10.55 4.44 2.47
CA GLY A 16 11.80 3.89 2.97
C GLY A 16 12.18 4.33 4.41
N SER A 17 11.32 5.09 5.07
CA SER A 17 11.54 5.59 6.43
C SER A 17 10.22 5.69 7.18
N LEU A 18 10.24 5.26 8.44
CA LEU A 18 9.08 5.32 9.32
C LEU A 18 8.64 6.77 9.60
N SER A 19 9.58 7.71 9.71
CA SER A 19 9.26 9.12 9.96
C SER A 19 8.55 9.75 8.76
N ARG A 20 9.06 9.50 7.53
CA ARG A 20 8.43 9.99 6.30
C ARG A 20 7.06 9.35 6.06
N ALA A 21 6.91 8.07 6.39
CA ALA A 21 5.61 7.41 6.31
C ALA A 21 4.58 8.01 7.28
N ALA A 22 5.02 8.37 8.50
CA ALA A 22 4.16 9.04 9.48
C ALA A 22 3.70 10.42 8.99
N GLU A 23 4.61 11.20 8.42
CA GLU A 23 4.31 12.49 7.78
C GLU A 23 3.31 12.33 6.62
N ALA A 24 3.54 11.37 5.72
CA ALA A 24 2.64 11.09 4.59
C ALA A 24 1.22 10.70 5.03
N LEU A 25 1.10 10.02 6.18
CA LEU A 25 -0.17 9.61 6.76
C LEU A 25 -0.77 10.62 7.73
N ASN A 26 -0.15 11.79 7.92
CA ASN A 26 -0.56 12.82 8.88
C ASN A 26 -0.74 12.29 10.32
N ILE A 27 0.17 11.41 10.75
CA ILE A 27 0.20 10.85 12.10
C ILE A 27 1.56 11.06 12.77
N SER A 28 1.60 10.94 14.09
CA SER A 28 2.87 10.99 14.81
C SER A 28 3.71 9.73 14.57
N GLN A 29 5.04 9.89 14.55
CA GLN A 29 5.98 8.79 14.39
C GLN A 29 5.84 7.67 15.47
N PRO A 30 5.50 7.96 16.74
CA PRO A 30 5.15 6.93 17.72
C PRO A 30 3.88 6.15 17.36
N ALA A 31 2.85 6.82 16.81
CA ALA A 31 1.63 6.15 16.37
C ALA A 31 1.88 5.24 15.17
N ALA A 32 2.69 5.69 14.20
CA ALA A 32 3.17 4.89 13.09
C ALA A 32 3.94 3.65 13.56
N SER A 33 4.88 3.82 14.49
CA SER A 33 5.65 2.72 15.09
C SER A 33 4.76 1.69 15.78
N LYS A 34 3.77 2.15 16.57
CA LYS A 34 2.81 1.27 17.26
C LYS A 34 1.93 0.50 16.27
N ALA A 35 1.47 1.16 15.20
CA ALA A 35 0.66 0.53 14.16
C ALA A 35 1.46 -0.53 13.39
N LEU A 36 2.72 -0.24 13.05
CA LEU A 36 3.62 -1.18 12.38
C LEU A 36 3.91 -2.41 13.26
N LYS A 37 4.30 -2.20 14.53
CA LYS A 37 4.50 -3.32 15.47
C LYS A 37 3.24 -4.17 15.66
N SER A 38 2.07 -3.54 15.68
CA SER A 38 0.80 -4.27 15.76
C SER A 38 0.49 -5.05 14.48
N ALA A 39 0.96 -4.60 13.32
CA ALA A 39 0.89 -5.34 12.08
C ALA A 39 1.80 -6.58 12.13
N GLU A 40 3.07 -6.40 12.50
CA GLU A 40 4.05 -7.48 12.65
C GLU A 40 3.58 -8.56 13.63
N MET A 41 3.08 -8.16 14.79
CA MET A 41 2.52 -9.09 15.79
C MET A 41 1.36 -9.92 15.25
N LYS A 42 0.50 -9.34 14.40
CA LYS A 42 -0.64 -10.06 13.81
C LYS A 42 -0.24 -10.96 12.65
N LEU A 43 0.84 -10.61 11.95
CA LEU A 43 1.38 -11.38 10.84
C LEU A 43 2.29 -12.51 11.32
N GLY A 44 2.85 -12.39 12.52
CA GLY A 44 3.75 -13.38 13.10
C GLY A 44 5.20 -13.27 12.62
N PHE A 45 5.53 -12.22 11.86
CA PHE A 45 6.88 -11.95 11.35
C PHE A 45 7.16 -10.44 11.30
N THR A 46 8.43 -10.08 11.29
CA THR A 46 8.88 -8.69 11.16
C THR A 46 8.85 -8.24 9.71
N LEU A 47 8.31 -7.05 9.47
CA LEU A 47 8.22 -6.46 8.12
C LEU A 47 9.49 -5.68 7.78
N PHE A 48 10.15 -5.11 8.80
CA PHE A 48 11.35 -4.32 8.60
C PHE A 48 12.43 -4.66 9.62
N GLN A 49 13.67 -4.61 9.17
CA GLN A 49 14.86 -4.81 9.98
C GLN A 49 15.79 -3.60 9.90
N ARG A 50 16.53 -3.34 10.98
CA ARG A 50 17.53 -2.26 11.00
C ARG A 50 18.90 -2.85 10.71
N VAL A 51 19.48 -2.49 9.56
CA VAL A 51 20.82 -2.90 9.16
C VAL A 51 21.68 -1.65 8.99
N ARG A 52 22.75 -1.51 9.78
CA ARG A 52 23.67 -0.36 9.76
C ARG A 52 22.93 0.99 9.85
N GLY A 53 21.92 1.07 10.71
CA GLY A 53 21.11 2.28 10.91
C GLY A 53 20.04 2.54 9.84
N LYS A 54 19.98 1.74 8.76
CA LYS A 54 18.95 1.85 7.73
C LYS A 54 17.79 0.88 8.00
N LEU A 55 16.57 1.34 7.74
CA LEU A 55 15.38 0.50 7.79
C LEU A 55 15.25 -0.23 6.45
N LEU A 56 15.38 -1.55 6.45
CA LEU A 56 15.30 -2.39 5.26
C LEU A 56 14.09 -3.33 5.37
N PRO A 57 13.33 -3.53 4.29
CA PRO A 57 12.26 -4.53 4.28
C PRO A 57 12.83 -5.95 4.33
N THR A 58 12.06 -6.87 4.90
CA THR A 58 12.34 -8.31 4.85
C THR A 58 11.85 -8.93 3.54
N SER A 59 12.29 -10.16 3.24
CA SER A 59 11.83 -10.90 2.04
C SER A 59 10.31 -11.11 2.04
N GLU A 60 9.76 -11.38 3.22
CA GLU A 60 8.32 -11.54 3.46
C GLU A 60 7.58 -10.22 3.21
N ALA A 61 8.16 -9.09 3.65
CA ALA A 61 7.61 -7.77 3.40
C ALA A 61 7.59 -7.42 1.90
N ILE A 62 8.64 -7.75 1.16
CA ILE A 62 8.68 -7.53 -0.30
C ILE A 62 7.55 -8.32 -0.98
N THR A 63 7.43 -9.61 -0.65
CA THR A 63 6.39 -10.48 -1.21
C THR A 63 4.98 -9.98 -0.88
N LEU A 64 4.77 -9.55 0.37
CA LEU A 64 3.50 -8.99 0.83
C LEU A 64 3.18 -7.66 0.12
N PHE A 65 4.20 -6.83 -0.11
CA PHE A 65 4.04 -5.53 -0.75
C PHE A 65 3.57 -5.64 -2.19
N GLU A 66 4.08 -6.60 -2.97
CA GLU A 66 3.59 -6.85 -4.32
C GLU A 66 2.09 -7.14 -4.35
N LYS A 67 1.61 -7.94 -3.39
CA LYS A 67 0.19 -8.30 -3.31
C LYS A 67 -0.65 -7.16 -2.78
N ALA A 68 -0.12 -6.39 -1.82
CA ALA A 68 -0.74 -5.15 -1.36
C ALA A 68 -0.89 -4.14 -2.52
N GLN A 69 0.13 -3.99 -3.36
CA GLN A 69 0.11 -3.05 -4.48
C GLN A 69 -0.98 -3.37 -5.49
N SER A 70 -1.17 -4.66 -5.84
CA SER A 70 -2.29 -5.08 -6.70
C SER A 70 -3.64 -4.70 -6.11
N ILE A 71 -3.86 -4.94 -4.81
CA ILE A 71 -5.12 -4.61 -4.13
C ILE A 71 -5.37 -3.09 -4.15
N TYR A 72 -4.34 -2.27 -3.95
CA TYR A 72 -4.48 -0.81 -4.04
C TYR A 72 -4.82 -0.37 -5.46
N GLN A 73 -4.21 -0.97 -6.49
CA GLN A 73 -4.56 -0.70 -7.89
C GLN A 73 -6.01 -1.08 -8.19
N ASP A 74 -6.49 -2.21 -7.69
CA ASP A 74 -7.87 -2.64 -7.86
C ASP A 74 -8.86 -1.68 -7.16
N LEU A 75 -8.50 -1.17 -5.98
CA LEU A 75 -9.28 -0.15 -5.27
C LEU A 75 -9.34 1.17 -6.04
N ASP A 76 -8.22 1.62 -6.62
CA ASP A 76 -8.19 2.83 -7.44
C ASP A 76 -9.01 2.66 -8.73
N ASN A 77 -8.93 1.50 -9.37
CA ASN A 77 -9.75 1.16 -10.53
C ASN A 77 -11.24 1.16 -10.18
N LEU A 78 -11.62 0.56 -9.04
CA LEU A 78 -13.00 0.55 -8.56
C LEU A 78 -13.51 1.97 -8.29
N ARG A 79 -12.68 2.82 -7.68
CA ARG A 79 -13.01 4.22 -7.44
C ARG A 79 -13.23 4.99 -8.74
N LEU A 80 -12.36 4.80 -9.72
CA LEU A 80 -12.51 5.41 -11.05
C LEU A 80 -13.80 4.96 -11.74
N LEU A 81 -14.12 3.66 -11.67
CA LEU A 81 -15.37 3.12 -12.22
C LEU A 81 -16.59 3.72 -11.52
N ALA A 82 -16.56 3.82 -10.19
CA ALA A 82 -17.64 4.43 -9.41
C ALA A 82 -17.83 5.91 -9.77
N ASP A 83 -16.73 6.68 -9.88
CA ASP A 83 -16.77 8.09 -10.27
C ASP A 83 -17.32 8.27 -11.70
N ASN A 84 -16.96 7.38 -12.62
CA ASN A 84 -17.48 7.40 -13.99
C ASN A 84 -18.98 7.09 -14.03
N LEU A 85 -19.43 6.06 -13.31
CA LEU A 85 -20.85 5.71 -13.21
C LEU A 85 -21.69 6.79 -12.53
N ALA A 86 -21.14 7.46 -11.51
CA ALA A 86 -21.81 8.55 -10.82
C ALA A 86 -21.95 9.81 -11.70
N ARG A 87 -21.00 10.07 -12.60
CA ARG A 87 -21.01 11.21 -13.51
C ARG A 87 -21.92 10.99 -14.73
N ASP A 88 -22.03 9.77 -15.23
CA ASP A 88 -22.90 9.46 -16.37
C ASP A 88 -23.40 7.99 -16.31
N PRO A 89 -24.65 7.75 -15.86
CA PRO A 89 -25.23 6.41 -15.81
C PRO A 89 -25.51 5.79 -17.19
N ARG A 90 -25.23 6.51 -18.30
CA ARG A 90 -25.38 6.03 -19.69
C ARG A 90 -24.07 6.00 -20.48
N ALA A 91 -22.94 6.42 -19.90
CA ALA A 91 -21.65 6.34 -20.54
C ALA A 91 -21.22 4.87 -20.68
N LYS A 92 -21.47 4.31 -21.86
CA LYS A 92 -20.99 2.99 -22.26
C LYS A 92 -19.47 2.94 -22.11
N ILE A 93 -19.01 2.28 -21.04
CA ILE A 93 -17.60 2.11 -20.74
C ILE A 93 -17.00 1.21 -21.83
N THR A 94 -16.21 1.80 -22.74
CA THR A 94 -15.36 1.00 -23.63
C THR A 94 -14.08 0.75 -22.85
N LEU A 95 -14.01 -0.41 -22.18
CA LEU A 95 -12.80 -0.87 -21.53
C LEU A 95 -11.77 -1.20 -22.62
N GLY A 96 -10.98 -0.20 -23.00
CA GLY A 96 -9.78 -0.40 -23.79
C GLY A 96 -8.76 -1.18 -22.96
N CYS A 97 -8.58 -2.45 -23.27
CA CYS A 97 -7.45 -3.22 -22.79
C CYS A 97 -6.16 -2.62 -23.39
N PRO A 98 -5.18 -2.16 -22.60
CA PRO A 98 -3.89 -1.80 -23.17
C PRO A 98 -3.20 -3.09 -23.60
N ALA A 99 -3.33 -3.41 -24.89
CA ALA A 99 -2.54 -4.46 -25.53
C ALA A 99 -1.05 -4.12 -25.37
N LYS A 100 -0.33 -5.02 -24.69
CA LYS A 100 1.13 -5.03 -24.59
C LYS A 100 1.72 -5.02 -26.00
N PRO A 101 2.57 -4.05 -26.39
CA PRO A 101 3.30 -4.15 -27.64
C PRO A 101 4.39 -5.22 -27.46
N GLY A 102 4.17 -6.39 -28.07
CA GLY A 102 5.21 -7.37 -28.33
C GLY A 102 6.01 -6.91 -29.55
N GLY A 103 7.34 -7.01 -29.45
CA GLY A 103 8.28 -6.62 -30.50
C GLY A 103 8.41 -7.62 -31.64
#